data_AF-A0A955ZDA8-F1
#
_entry.id   AF-A0A955ZDA8-F1
#
_cell.length_a   1.000
_cell.length_b   1.000
_cell.length_c   1.000
_cell.angle_alpha   90.00
_cell.angle_beta   90.00
_cell.angle_gamma   90.00
#
_symmetry.space_group_name_H-M   'P 1'
#
loop_
_entity.id
_entity.type
_entity.pdbx_description
1 polymer ?
#
loop_
_entity_poly.entity_id
_entity_poly.type
_entity_poly.pdbx_seq_one_letter_code
_entity_poly.pdbx_strand_id
1 'polypeptide(L)'
;MHLKVLHAEVDAEAQALAARHASRLHCRQGCSACCTDDLTVLEVEARRIREANTTLLQNEQPAPAGRCAFLDAEGACRIYQDRPYVCRTQGLPLRFLSEDEDGEIVEERDICPENAAGPALESMDEAELWLIGPREEQLVELQLREHGELRRIPLRQLFRQRG
;
A
#
# COMPACT_ATOMS: atom_id res chain seq x y z
N MET A 1 -7.70 -17.35 4.90
CA MET A 1 -8.70 -17.04 3.85
C MET A 1 -9.13 -15.57 3.90
N HIS A 2 -9.29 -14.99 5.10
CA HIS A 2 -9.76 -13.61 5.29
C HIS A 2 -8.89 -12.50 4.65
N LEU A 3 -7.56 -12.58 4.71
CA LEU A 3 -6.69 -11.54 4.12
C LEU A 3 -6.89 -11.40 2.60
N LYS A 4 -7.05 -12.51 1.87
CA LYS A 4 -7.28 -12.47 0.42
C LYS A 4 -8.60 -11.79 0.07
N VAL A 5 -9.62 -11.99 0.89
CA VAL A 5 -10.93 -11.35 0.71
C VAL A 5 -10.79 -9.85 0.96
N LEU A 6 -10.15 -9.44 2.05
CA LEU A 6 -9.87 -8.03 2.33
C LEU A 6 -9.08 -7.37 1.19
N HIS A 7 -8.02 -8.01 0.69
CA HIS A 7 -7.25 -7.52 -0.45
C HIS A 7 -8.09 -7.41 -1.72
N ALA A 8 -8.99 -8.35 -2.00
CA ALA A 8 -9.86 -8.31 -3.16
C ALA A 8 -10.92 -7.20 -3.08
N GLU A 9 -11.47 -6.94 -1.89
CA GLU A 9 -12.37 -5.82 -1.65
C GLU A 9 -11.64 -4.47 -1.84
N VAL A 10 -10.44 -4.35 -1.28
CA VAL A 10 -9.58 -3.17 -1.47
C VAL A 10 -9.26 -2.96 -2.95
N ASP A 11 -8.90 -4.02 -3.68
CA ASP A 11 -8.63 -3.92 -5.12
C ASP A 11 -9.86 -3.44 -5.90
N ALA A 12 -11.05 -3.96 -5.59
CA ALA A 12 -12.28 -3.57 -6.28
C ALA A 12 -12.61 -2.08 -6.06
N GLU A 13 -12.52 -1.60 -4.82
CA GLU A 13 -12.76 -0.20 -4.47
C GLU A 13 -11.68 0.72 -5.07
N ALA A 14 -10.41 0.34 -4.92
CA ALA A 14 -9.28 1.08 -5.48
C ALA A 14 -9.35 1.17 -7.00
N GLN A 15 -9.75 0.09 -7.69
CA GLN A 15 -9.89 0.08 -9.13
C GLN A 15 -11.06 0.96 -9.60
N ALA A 16 -12.20 0.94 -8.88
CA ALA A 16 -13.32 1.83 -9.18
C ALA A 16 -12.91 3.30 -9.04
N LEU A 17 -12.12 3.64 -8.02
CA LEU A 17 -11.60 4.98 -7.83
C LEU A 17 -10.57 5.36 -8.89
N ALA A 18 -9.61 4.47 -9.17
CA ALA A 18 -8.60 4.65 -10.20
C ALA A 18 -9.22 4.91 -11.58
N ALA A 19 -10.32 4.24 -11.91
CA ALA A 19 -11.04 4.46 -13.17
C ALA A 19 -11.63 5.88 -13.28
N ARG A 20 -12.13 6.44 -12.16
CA ARG A 20 -12.61 7.84 -12.12
C ARG A 20 -11.48 8.85 -12.30
N HIS A 21 -10.29 8.52 -11.79
CA HIS A 21 -9.08 9.36 -11.87
C HIS A 21 -8.15 9.01 -13.02
N ALA A 22 -8.62 8.24 -14.01
CA ALA A 22 -7.78 7.72 -15.09
C ALA A 22 -7.04 8.81 -15.90
N SER A 23 -7.55 10.05 -15.91
CA SER A 23 -6.90 11.19 -16.58
C SER A 23 -5.69 11.75 -15.84
N ARG A 24 -5.54 11.50 -14.53
CA ARG A 24 -4.45 12.02 -13.70
C ARG A 24 -3.58 10.93 -13.05
N LEU A 25 -4.07 9.69 -12.99
CA LEU A 25 -3.41 8.60 -12.28
C LEU A 25 -2.34 7.94 -13.15
N HIS A 26 -1.07 8.12 -12.78
CA HIS A 26 0.08 7.48 -13.42
C HIS A 26 0.47 6.15 -12.75
N CYS A 27 -0.04 5.88 -11.56
CA CYS A 27 0.33 4.69 -10.79
C CYS A 27 -0.17 3.40 -11.48
N ARG A 28 0.78 2.53 -11.86
CA ARG A 28 0.57 1.22 -12.46
C ARG A 28 1.83 0.37 -12.30
N GLN A 29 1.79 -0.90 -12.70
CA GLN A 29 3.00 -1.72 -12.75
C GLN A 29 4.07 -1.02 -13.61
N GLY A 30 5.27 -0.84 -13.04
CA GLY A 30 6.37 -0.08 -13.65
C GLY A 30 6.45 1.39 -13.24
N CYS A 31 5.40 1.97 -12.64
CA CYS A 31 5.50 3.24 -11.94
C CYS A 31 6.22 3.01 -10.60
N SER A 32 7.46 3.49 -10.46
CA SER A 32 8.29 3.26 -9.27
C SER A 32 8.87 4.53 -8.64
N ALA A 33 8.42 5.71 -9.07
CA ALA A 33 8.89 7.01 -8.56
C ALA A 33 8.71 7.16 -7.03
N CYS A 34 7.59 6.68 -6.49
CA CYS A 34 7.29 6.74 -5.05
C CYS A 34 7.53 5.41 -4.31
N CYS A 35 8.14 4.40 -4.95
CA CYS A 35 8.34 3.09 -4.35
C CYS A 35 9.60 3.07 -3.47
N THR A 36 9.42 3.31 -2.18
CA THR A 36 10.49 3.46 -1.18
C THR A 36 10.71 2.19 -0.34
N ASP A 37 11.80 2.18 0.41
CA ASP A 37 12.33 1.00 1.13
C ASP A 37 11.93 0.91 2.61
N ASP A 38 11.32 1.98 3.12
CA ASP A 38 10.86 2.16 4.51
C ASP A 38 9.47 1.55 4.76
N LEU A 39 8.83 1.00 3.73
CA LEU A 39 7.54 0.35 3.86
C LEU A 39 7.61 -0.88 4.77
N THR A 40 6.78 -0.85 5.81
CA THR A 40 6.53 -1.97 6.72
C THR A 40 5.11 -2.47 6.53
N VAL A 41 4.90 -3.77 6.71
CA VAL A 41 3.59 -4.42 6.60
C VAL A 41 3.27 -5.21 7.87
N LEU A 42 2.00 -5.47 8.13
CA LEU A 42 1.62 -6.34 9.24
C LEU A 42 2.08 -7.79 8.99
N GLU A 43 2.35 -8.54 10.05
CA GLU A 43 2.86 -9.92 9.95
C GLU A 43 1.94 -10.82 9.11
N VAL A 44 0.62 -10.63 9.20
CA VAL A 44 -0.36 -11.37 8.38
C VAL A 44 -0.11 -11.18 6.87
N GLU A 45 0.27 -9.97 6.44
CA GLU A 45 0.62 -9.70 5.05
C GLU A 45 2.00 -10.22 4.70
N ALA A 46 2.98 -10.04 5.59
CA ALA A 46 4.33 -10.56 5.41
C ALA A 46 4.34 -12.09 5.21
N ARG A 47 3.54 -12.82 6.00
CA ARG A 47 3.37 -14.28 5.87
C ARG A 47 2.80 -14.64 4.51
N ARG A 48 1.75 -13.94 4.07
CA ARG A 48 1.14 -14.14 2.75
C ARG A 48 2.14 -13.90 1.61
N ILE A 49 2.93 -12.83 1.68
CA ILE A 49 3.97 -12.52 0.68
C ILE A 49 5.01 -13.65 0.65
N ARG A 50 5.47 -14.11 1.82
CA ARG A 50 6.43 -15.23 1.94
C ARG A 50 5.92 -16.52 1.30
N GLU A 51 4.68 -16.89 1.60
CA GLU A 51 4.04 -18.09 1.07
C GLU A 51 3.89 -18.03 -0.45
N ALA A 52 3.43 -16.89 -0.99
CA ALA A 52 3.19 -16.74 -2.42
C ALA A 52 4.49 -16.58 -3.24
N ASN A 53 5.55 -16.04 -2.65
CA ASN A 53 6.78 -15.63 -3.36
C ASN A 53 8.03 -16.31 -2.80
N THR A 54 7.92 -17.57 -2.35
CA THR A 54 9.02 -18.31 -1.70
C THR A 54 10.29 -18.35 -2.54
N THR A 55 10.17 -18.69 -3.83
CA THR A 55 11.34 -18.79 -4.74
C THR A 55 12.06 -17.46 -4.89
N LEU A 56 11.31 -16.37 -5.10
CA LEU A 56 11.84 -15.02 -5.23
C LEU A 56 12.63 -14.63 -3.96
N LEU A 57 12.01 -14.79 -2.78
CA LEU A 57 12.60 -14.37 -1.51
C LEU A 57 13.81 -15.20 -1.07
N GLN A 58 13.92 -16.45 -1.53
CA GLN A 58 15.01 -17.35 -1.19
C GLN A 58 16.21 -17.23 -2.14
N ASN A 59 15.97 -16.94 -3.42
CA ASN A 59 16.98 -17.06 -4.47
C ASN A 59 17.47 -15.71 -4.99
N GLU A 60 16.66 -14.66 -4.87
CA GLU A 60 16.99 -13.33 -5.38
C GLU A 60 17.38 -12.37 -4.25
N GLN A 61 18.02 -11.28 -4.64
CA GLN A 61 18.37 -10.19 -3.74
C GLN A 61 17.29 -9.10 -3.76
N PRO A 62 17.11 -8.36 -2.66
CA PRO A 62 16.32 -7.15 -2.68
C PRO A 62 16.98 -6.11 -3.60
N ALA A 63 16.17 -5.22 -4.18
CA ALA A 63 16.68 -4.05 -4.89
C ALA A 63 17.60 -3.20 -3.99
N PRO A 64 18.47 -2.34 -4.55
CA PRO A 64 19.31 -1.44 -3.75
C PRO A 64 18.52 -0.65 -2.70
N ALA A 65 19.15 -0.36 -1.56
CA ALA A 65 18.55 0.42 -0.49
C ALA A 65 18.11 1.81 -0.99
N GLY A 66 17.04 2.35 -0.39
CA GLY A 66 16.42 3.61 -0.81
C GLY A 66 15.35 3.46 -1.89
N ARG A 67 15.18 2.26 -2.45
CA ARG A 67 14.03 1.87 -3.28
C ARG A 67 13.38 0.62 -2.69
N CYS A 68 12.09 0.43 -2.97
CA CYS A 68 11.36 -0.75 -2.54
C CYS A 68 12.12 -2.03 -2.92
N ALA A 69 12.35 -2.89 -1.94
CA ALA A 69 13.12 -4.14 -2.07
C ALA A 69 12.59 -5.07 -3.19
N PHE A 70 11.31 -4.97 -3.54
CA PHE A 70 10.67 -5.84 -4.53
C PHE A 70 10.73 -5.35 -5.98
N LEU A 71 11.34 -4.19 -6.26
CA LEU A 71 11.52 -3.72 -7.63
C LEU A 71 12.54 -4.59 -8.37
N ASP A 72 12.31 -4.83 -9.66
CA ASP A 72 13.31 -5.34 -10.58
C ASP A 72 14.19 -4.20 -11.16
N ALA A 73 15.08 -4.53 -12.09
CA ALA A 73 16.01 -3.59 -12.70
C ALA A 73 15.28 -2.53 -13.53
N GLU A 74 14.14 -2.89 -14.13
CA GLU A 74 13.28 -2.04 -14.94
C GLU A 74 12.29 -1.20 -14.11
N GLY A 75 12.22 -1.45 -12.80
CA GLY A 75 11.34 -0.74 -11.87
C GLY A 75 9.91 -1.31 -11.81
N ALA A 76 9.66 -2.50 -12.34
CA ALA A 76 8.43 -3.23 -12.10
C ALA A 76 8.49 -3.98 -10.75
N CYS A 77 7.33 -4.12 -10.10
CA CYS A 77 7.23 -4.82 -8.83
C CYS A 77 7.16 -6.34 -9.08
N ARG A 78 8.12 -7.09 -8.54
CA ARG A 78 8.20 -8.56 -8.66
C ARG A 78 7.06 -9.29 -7.94
N ILE A 79 6.34 -8.62 -7.03
CA ILE A 79 5.19 -9.16 -6.29
C ILE A 79 3.89 -8.41 -6.59
N TYR A 80 3.74 -7.83 -7.79
CA TYR A 80 2.64 -6.90 -8.09
C TYR A 80 1.23 -7.45 -7.75
N GLN A 81 1.01 -8.76 -7.93
CA GLN A 81 -0.26 -9.44 -7.62
C GLN A 81 -0.46 -9.69 -6.11
N ASP A 82 0.63 -9.84 -5.36
CA ASP A 82 0.64 -10.07 -3.91
C ASP A 82 1.00 -8.81 -3.10
N ARG A 83 0.85 -7.63 -3.70
CA ARG A 83 1.10 -6.35 -3.04
C ARG A 83 0.33 -6.25 -1.71
N PRO A 84 0.94 -5.70 -0.66
CA PRO A 84 0.25 -5.43 0.60
C PRO A 84 -0.77 -4.30 0.43
N TYR A 85 -1.63 -4.12 1.43
CA TYR A 85 -2.68 -3.11 1.49
C TYR A 85 -2.19 -1.71 1.07
N VAL A 86 -1.12 -1.22 1.70
CA VAL A 86 -0.56 0.13 1.42
C VAL A 86 -0.19 0.31 -0.06
N CYS A 87 0.29 -0.75 -0.72
CA CYS A 87 0.68 -0.69 -2.12
C CYS A 87 -0.52 -0.82 -3.08
N ARG A 88 -1.70 -1.26 -2.62
CA ARG A 88 -2.93 -1.38 -3.42
C ARG A 88 -3.64 -0.04 -3.56
N THR A 89 -3.52 0.82 -2.54
CA THR A 89 -4.14 2.16 -2.50
C THR A 89 -3.18 3.27 -2.93
N GLN A 90 -1.89 2.97 -3.08
CA GLN A 90 -0.86 3.93 -3.46
C GLN A 90 -1.21 4.72 -4.73
N GLY A 91 -1.06 6.05 -4.65
CA GLY A 91 -1.24 6.96 -5.78
C GLY A 91 -2.67 7.46 -5.97
N LEU A 92 -3.66 6.84 -5.34
CA LEU A 92 -5.03 7.35 -5.31
C LEU A 92 -5.07 8.71 -4.56
N PRO A 93 -6.05 9.57 -4.86
CA PRO A 93 -6.42 10.66 -3.98
C PRO A 93 -6.90 10.08 -2.64
N LEU A 94 -6.37 10.61 -1.54
CA LEU A 94 -6.58 10.13 -0.18
C LEU A 94 -7.37 11.16 0.61
N ARG A 95 -8.15 10.68 1.58
CA ARG A 95 -8.67 11.48 2.68
C ARG A 95 -8.50 10.73 4.00
N PHE A 96 -8.24 11.45 5.07
CA PHE A 96 -8.06 10.89 6.40
C PHE A 96 -8.43 11.91 7.47
N LEU A 97 -8.78 11.43 8.65
CA LEU A 97 -9.08 12.27 9.81
C LEU A 97 -7.84 12.35 10.70
N SER A 98 -7.47 13.56 11.10
CA SER A 98 -6.36 13.84 12.01
C SER A 98 -6.82 14.81 13.11
N GLU A 99 -6.01 14.92 14.15
CA GLU A 99 -6.22 15.89 15.23
C GLU A 99 -5.28 17.07 14.99
N ASP A 100 -5.81 18.30 14.99
CA ASP A 100 -5.01 19.51 14.83
C ASP A 100 -4.32 19.94 16.14
N GLU A 101 -3.64 21.09 16.12
CA GLU A 101 -2.89 21.59 17.29
C GLU A 101 -3.78 21.90 18.50
N ASP A 102 -5.08 22.13 18.29
CA ASP A 102 -6.06 22.47 19.32
C ASP A 102 -6.84 21.23 19.81
N GLY A 103 -6.58 20.05 19.25
CA GLY A 103 -7.27 18.81 19.61
C GLY A 103 -8.56 18.58 18.81
N GLU A 104 -8.82 19.36 17.77
CA GLU A 104 -10.03 19.24 16.95
C GLU A 104 -9.80 18.24 15.81
N ILE A 105 -10.82 17.43 15.52
CA ILE A 105 -10.75 16.46 14.43
C ILE A 105 -11.00 17.16 13.10
N VAL A 106 -10.01 17.13 12.21
CA VAL A 106 -10.04 17.72 10.88
C VAL A 106 -9.88 16.65 9.80
N GLU A 107 -10.48 16.88 8.63
CA GLU A 107 -10.24 16.04 7.45
C GLU A 107 -9.06 16.63 6.65
N GLU A 108 -8.06 15.80 6.42
CA GLU A 108 -6.95 16.08 5.52
C GLU A 108 -7.09 15.27 4.23
N ARG A 109 -6.58 15.83 3.13
CA ARG A 109 -6.60 15.22 1.80
C ARG A 109 -5.21 15.31 1.20
N ASP A 110 -4.77 14.21 0.58
CA ASP A 110 -3.45 14.14 -0.05
C ASP A 110 -3.49 13.32 -1.33
N ILE A 111 -2.52 13.53 -2.21
CA ILE A 111 -2.34 12.73 -3.42
C ILE A 111 -0.86 12.69 -3.76
N CYS A 112 -0.42 11.58 -4.35
CA CYS A 112 0.92 11.48 -4.89
C CYS A 112 1.26 12.70 -5.78
N PRO A 113 2.42 13.37 -5.59
CA PRO A 113 2.80 14.54 -6.37
C PRO A 113 2.78 14.31 -7.89
N GLU A 114 3.11 13.09 -8.33
CA GLU A 114 3.07 12.69 -9.74
C GLU A 114 1.63 12.64 -10.31
N ASN A 115 0.61 12.57 -9.46
CA ASN A 115 -0.80 12.52 -9.84
C ASN A 115 -1.54 13.83 -9.50
N ALA A 116 -0.85 14.85 -8.98
CA ALA A 116 -1.44 16.09 -8.49
C ALA A 116 -2.05 16.97 -9.61
N ALA A 117 -1.68 16.76 -10.87
CA ALA A 117 -2.25 17.49 -12.00
C ALA A 117 -3.78 17.26 -12.11
N GLY A 118 -4.57 18.33 -12.23
CA GLY A 118 -6.04 18.27 -12.30
C GLY A 118 -6.71 19.13 -11.21
N PRO A 119 -8.02 18.92 -10.94
CA PRO A 119 -8.74 19.64 -9.90
C PRO A 119 -8.11 19.45 -8.51
N ALA A 120 -8.22 20.50 -7.68
CA ALA A 120 -7.77 20.50 -6.30
C ALA A 120 -8.60 19.52 -5.45
N LEU A 121 -7.96 18.78 -4.54
CA LEU A 121 -8.62 17.70 -3.77
C LEU A 121 -9.74 18.24 -2.88
N GLU A 122 -9.59 19.46 -2.38
CA GLU A 122 -10.54 20.18 -1.53
C GLU A 122 -11.86 20.46 -2.23
N SER A 123 -11.85 20.50 -3.57
CA SER A 123 -13.06 20.71 -4.39
C SER A 123 -13.78 19.41 -4.78
N MET A 124 -13.23 18.25 -4.43
CA MET A 124 -13.75 16.94 -4.83
C MET A 124 -14.76 16.38 -3.81
N ASP A 125 -15.68 15.56 -4.29
CA ASP A 125 -16.62 14.84 -3.43
C ASP A 125 -15.88 13.75 -2.63
N GLU A 126 -16.31 13.48 -1.40
CA GLU A 126 -15.71 12.44 -0.54
C GLU A 126 -15.68 11.05 -1.20
N ALA A 127 -16.67 10.75 -2.05
CA ALA A 127 -16.76 9.50 -2.79
C ALA A 127 -15.70 9.36 -3.90
N GLU A 128 -14.97 10.44 -4.20
CA GLU A 128 -13.83 10.45 -5.14
C GLU A 128 -12.48 10.31 -4.44
N LEU A 129 -12.46 10.15 -3.12
CA LEU A 129 -11.23 10.06 -2.33
C LEU A 129 -11.22 8.73 -1.55
N TRP A 130 -10.05 8.09 -1.49
CA TRP A 130 -9.85 6.90 -0.69
C TRP A 130 -9.80 7.27 0.78
N LEU A 131 -10.78 6.82 1.57
CA LEU A 131 -10.77 7.00 3.02
C LEU A 131 -9.77 6.03 3.67
N ILE A 132 -8.70 6.57 4.24
CA ILE A 132 -7.75 5.83 5.07
C ILE A 132 -8.40 5.55 6.43
N GLY A 133 -8.05 4.43 7.07
CA GLY A 133 -8.61 4.02 8.36
C GLY A 133 -9.44 2.73 8.27
N PRO A 134 -10.64 2.73 7.68
CA PRO A 134 -11.57 1.59 7.79
C PRO A 134 -10.98 0.24 7.35
N ARG A 135 -10.25 0.22 6.23
CA ARG A 135 -9.59 -1.00 5.72
C ARG A 135 -8.32 -1.36 6.52
N GLU A 136 -7.65 -0.37 7.11
CA GLU A 136 -6.49 -0.59 7.99
C GLU A 136 -6.93 -1.18 9.33
N GLU A 137 -8.02 -0.69 9.90
CA GLU A 137 -8.65 -1.25 11.11
C GLU A 137 -9.01 -2.72 10.89
N GLN A 138 -9.65 -3.05 9.77
CA GLN A 138 -9.94 -4.45 9.41
C GLN A 138 -8.68 -5.31 9.29
N LEU A 139 -7.61 -4.75 8.71
CA LEU A 139 -6.32 -5.45 8.62
C LEU A 139 -5.67 -5.65 10.00
N VAL A 140 -5.76 -4.65 10.88
CA VAL A 140 -5.31 -4.70 12.27
C VAL A 140 -6.09 -5.74 13.07
N GLU A 141 -7.41 -5.76 12.97
CA GLU A 141 -8.26 -6.77 13.59
C GLU A 141 -7.89 -8.18 13.13
N LEU A 142 -7.63 -8.34 11.82
CA LEU A 142 -7.21 -9.61 11.27
C LEU A 142 -5.84 -10.04 11.81
N GLN A 143 -4.88 -9.10 11.88
CA GLN A 143 -3.57 -9.34 12.49
C GLN A 143 -3.72 -9.81 13.94
N LEU A 144 -4.48 -9.08 14.76
CA LEU A 144 -4.70 -9.42 16.17
C LEU A 144 -5.39 -10.78 16.32
N ARG A 145 -6.35 -11.10 15.45
CA ARG A 145 -7.04 -12.40 15.45
C ARG A 145 -6.12 -13.56 15.10
N GLU A 146 -5.25 -13.41 14.10
CA GLU A 146 -4.37 -14.50 13.63
C GLU A 146 -3.08 -14.64 14.45
N HIS A 147 -2.55 -13.54 14.99
CA HIS A 147 -1.22 -13.52 15.62
C HIS A 147 -1.22 -13.07 17.10
N GLY A 148 -2.31 -12.51 17.62
CA GLY A 148 -2.43 -12.07 19.02
C GLY A 148 -1.64 -10.81 19.38
N GLU A 149 -0.82 -10.28 18.47
CA GLU A 149 -0.03 -9.06 18.68
C GLU A 149 0.04 -8.19 17.42
N LEU A 150 0.29 -6.90 17.61
CA LEU A 150 0.59 -5.96 16.53
C LEU A 150 2.09 -5.99 16.23
N ARG A 151 2.45 -6.66 15.14
CA ARG A 151 3.83 -6.71 14.66
C ARG A 151 3.92 -6.25 13.21
N ARG A 152 4.82 -5.30 12.95
CA ARG A 152 5.16 -4.82 11.61
C ARG A 152 6.53 -5.35 11.18
N ILE A 153 6.64 -5.72 9.92
CA ILE A 153 7.83 -6.28 9.30
C ILE A 153 8.21 -5.41 8.10
N PRO A 154 9.43 -4.85 8.03
CA PRO A 154 9.92 -4.17 6.83
C PRO A 154 9.93 -5.10 5.63
N LEU A 155 9.45 -4.63 4.48
CA LEU A 155 9.36 -5.45 3.25
C LEU A 155 10.73 -6.04 2.85
N ARG A 156 11.81 -5.27 3.01
CA ARG A 156 13.19 -5.75 2.75
C ARG A 156 13.58 -6.96 3.61
N GLN A 157 13.09 -7.04 4.85
CA GLN A 157 13.39 -8.15 5.76
C GLN A 157 12.67 -9.45 5.40
N LEU A 158 11.80 -9.44 4.37
CA LEU A 158 11.20 -10.67 3.85
C LEU A 158 12.19 -11.50 3.02
N PHE A 159 13.20 -10.86 2.42
CA PHE A 159 14.25 -11.56 1.70
C PHE A 159 15.15 -12.32 2.68
N ARG A 160 15.62 -13.50 2.27
CA ARG A 160 16.54 -14.30 3.06
C ARG A 160 17.81 -13.50 3.33
N GLN A 161 18.10 -13.25 4.60
CA GLN A 161 19.38 -12.66 5.00
C GLN A 161 20.48 -13.67 4.65
N ARG A 162 21.36 -13.32 3.71
CA ARG A 162 22.62 -14.04 3.52
C ARG A 162 23.58 -13.54 4.58
N GLY A 163 23.92 -14.42 5.53
CA GLY A 163 25.05 -14.22 6.42
C GLY A 163 26.37 -14.32 5.67
#